data_AF-A0A838JUK8-F1
#
_entry.id   AF-A0A838JUK8-F1
#
_cell.length_a   1.000
_cell.length_b   1.000
_cell.length_c   1.000
_cell.angle_alpha   90.00
_cell.angle_beta   90.00
_cell.angle_gamma   90.00
#
_symmetry.space_group_name_H-M   'P 1'
#
loop_
_entity.id
_entity.type
_entity.pdbx_description
1 polymer ?
#
loop_
_entity_poly.entity_id
_entity_poly.type
_entity_poly.pdbx_seq_one_letter_code
_entity_poly.pdbx_strand_id
1 'polypeptide(L)'
;IIIGILAAIAIPVFLSQREKADLAACRSDTRNAAEAATLVAADNNGNYTNVTTATATAAGWNQTDQVTTTFKPINAGADIEISSACPPGVTQTPVTFTTTGADAGKVMTPP
;
A
#
# COMPACT_ATOMS: atom_id res chain seq x y z
N ILE A 1 11.51 5.10 39.97
CA ILE A 1 10.52 6.21 39.85
C ILE A 1 10.86 7.23 38.76
N ILE A 2 12.12 7.39 38.34
CA ILE A 2 12.48 8.27 37.21
C ILE A 2 11.96 7.73 35.85
N ILE A 3 11.98 6.41 35.68
CA ILE A 3 11.56 5.70 34.45
C ILE A 3 10.05 5.88 34.17
N GLY A 4 9.23 6.01 35.22
CA GLY A 4 7.77 6.11 35.10
C GLY A 4 7.27 7.47 34.59
N ILE A 5 7.98 8.56 34.92
CA ILE A 5 7.64 9.92 34.46
C ILE A 5 8.00 10.09 32.98
N LEU A 6 9.13 9.53 32.57
CA LEU A 6 9.55 9.56 31.16
C LEU A 6 8.60 8.73 30.28
N ALA A 7 8.15 7.56 30.77
CA ALA A 7 7.18 6.73 30.06
C ALA A 7 5.84 7.48 29.85
N ALA A 8 5.37 8.25 30.84
CA ALA A 8 4.10 8.97 30.75
C ALA A 8 4.06 10.00 29.58
N ILE A 9 5.19 10.65 29.27
CA ILE A 9 5.29 11.60 28.14
C ILE A 9 5.60 10.87 26.82
N ALA A 10 6.36 9.77 26.89
CA ALA A 10 6.78 9.02 25.71
C ALA A 10 5.67 8.16 25.11
N ILE A 11 4.74 7.61 25.90
CA ILE A 11 3.64 6.76 25.42
C ILE A 11 2.78 7.42 24.32
N PRO A 12 2.27 8.66 24.47
CA PRO A 12 1.42 9.26 23.43
C PRO A 12 2.21 9.57 22.15
N VAL A 13 3.47 9.97 22.28
CA VAL A 13 4.35 10.24 21.14
C VAL A 13 4.73 8.93 20.44
N PHE A 14 4.97 7.86 21.19
CA PHE A 14 5.28 6.55 20.64
C PHE A 14 4.10 5.92 19.88
N LEU A 15 2.88 6.02 20.41
CA LEU A 15 1.68 5.54 19.70
C LEU A 15 1.45 6.29 18.38
N SER A 16 1.52 7.62 18.39
CA SER A 16 1.35 8.42 17.18
C SER A 16 2.49 8.26 16.15
N GLN A 17 3.72 7.97 16.60
CA GLN A 17 4.83 7.62 15.70
C GLN A 17 4.65 6.22 15.10
N ARG A 18 4.18 5.25 15.88
CA ARG A 18 3.90 3.90 15.40
C ARG A 18 2.84 3.90 14.31
N GLU A 19 1.72 4.59 14.53
CA GLU A 19 0.65 4.71 13.51
C GLU A 19 1.17 5.33 12.20
N LYS A 20 2.05 6.35 12.29
CA LYS A 20 2.68 6.97 11.11
C LYS A 20 3.67 6.04 10.41
N ALA A 21 4.41 5.24 11.18
CA ALA A 21 5.35 4.25 10.64
C ALA A 21 4.59 3.13 9.92
N ASP A 22 3.50 2.63 10.50
CA ASP A 22 2.64 1.61 9.90
C ASP A 22 1.99 2.15 8.61
N LEU A 23 1.53 3.40 8.60
CA LEU A 23 1.02 4.05 7.39
C LEU A 23 2.08 4.24 6.31
N ALA A 24 3.31 4.61 6.71
CA ALA A 24 4.43 4.77 5.78
C ALA A 24 4.81 3.41 5.15
N ALA A 25 4.77 2.33 5.92
CA ALA A 25 4.98 0.97 5.42
C ALA A 25 3.93 0.61 4.37
N CYS A 26 2.63 0.79 4.65
CA CYS A 26 1.58 0.51 3.66
C CYS A 26 1.69 1.36 2.40
N ARG A 27 2.04 2.65 2.53
CA ARG A 27 2.26 3.53 1.38
C ARG A 27 3.45 3.04 0.55
N SER A 28 4.52 2.59 1.19
CA SER A 28 5.68 2.00 0.53
C SER A 28 5.31 0.71 -0.20
N ASP A 29 4.56 -0.19 0.44
CA ASP A 29 4.10 -1.44 -0.16
C ASP A 29 3.18 -1.19 -1.35
N THR A 30 2.31 -0.19 -1.27
CA THR A 30 1.41 0.19 -2.38
C THR A 30 2.20 0.74 -3.57
N ARG A 31 3.26 1.54 -3.32
CA ARG A 31 4.15 2.04 -4.38
C ARG A 31 4.93 0.90 -5.02
N ASN A 32 5.50 0.01 -4.21
CA ASN A 32 6.20 -1.16 -4.70
C ASN A 32 5.27 -2.09 -5.50
N ALA A 33 4.02 -2.25 -5.06
CA ALA A 33 2.98 -2.98 -5.79
C ALA A 33 2.64 -2.31 -7.13
N ALA A 34 2.55 -0.98 -7.17
CA ALA A 34 2.33 -0.22 -8.40
C ALA A 34 3.51 -0.34 -9.39
N GLU A 35 4.75 -0.33 -8.89
CA GLU A 35 5.94 -0.58 -9.70
C GLU A 35 5.90 -1.99 -10.30
N ALA A 36 5.62 -3.03 -9.49
CA ALA A 36 5.48 -4.39 -10.00
C ALA A 36 4.33 -4.54 -11.00
N ALA A 37 3.19 -3.86 -10.78
CA ALA A 37 2.07 -3.85 -11.71
C ALA A 37 2.44 -3.19 -13.05
N THR A 38 3.19 -2.08 -13.03
CA THR A 38 3.64 -1.41 -14.26
C THR A 38 4.70 -2.22 -15.01
N LEU A 39 5.58 -2.94 -14.31
CA LEU A 39 6.52 -3.89 -14.93
C LEU A 39 5.78 -5.03 -15.65
N VAL A 40 4.83 -5.69 -14.96
CA VAL A 40 4.03 -6.76 -15.57
C VAL A 40 3.19 -6.23 -16.73
N ALA A 41 2.63 -5.03 -16.62
CA ALA A 41 1.89 -4.42 -17.73
C ALA A 41 2.80 -4.07 -18.92
N ALA A 42 4.03 -3.58 -18.67
CA ALA A 42 5.00 -3.29 -19.73
C ALA A 42 5.33 -4.54 -20.55
N ASP A 43 5.47 -5.70 -19.89
CA ASP A 43 5.69 -6.99 -20.55
C ASP A 43 4.45 -7.50 -21.32
N ASN A 44 3.26 -7.04 -20.94
CA ASN A 44 1.97 -7.43 -21.53
C ASN A 44 1.36 -6.34 -22.43
N ASN A 45 2.18 -5.66 -23.24
CA ASN A 45 1.73 -4.62 -24.18
C ASN A 45 0.97 -3.44 -23.53
N GLY A 46 1.31 -3.10 -22.28
CA GLY A 46 0.65 -2.05 -21.51
C GLY A 46 -0.69 -2.47 -20.88
N ASN A 47 -0.99 -3.77 -20.84
CA ASN A 47 -2.23 -4.30 -20.29
C ASN A 47 -2.03 -4.91 -18.89
N TYR A 48 -2.84 -4.48 -17.93
CA TYR A 48 -2.85 -4.91 -16.54
C TYR A 48 -3.70 -6.17 -16.28
N THR A 49 -4.32 -6.80 -17.30
CA THR A 49 -5.17 -8.02 -17.11
C THR A 49 -4.46 -9.16 -16.41
N ASN A 50 -3.16 -9.32 -16.67
CA ASN A 50 -2.35 -10.38 -16.08
C ASN A 50 -1.76 -10.00 -14.72
N VAL A 51 -2.00 -8.78 -14.22
CA VAL A 51 -1.50 -8.35 -12.93
C VAL A 51 -2.32 -9.00 -11.81
N THR A 52 -1.72 -10.01 -11.21
CA THR A 52 -2.20 -10.75 -10.04
C THR A 52 -1.14 -10.70 -8.95
N THR A 53 -1.47 -11.14 -7.73
CA THR A 53 -0.49 -11.28 -6.64
C THR A 53 0.69 -12.17 -7.06
N ALA A 54 0.44 -13.25 -7.80
CA ALA A 54 1.48 -14.16 -8.27
C ALA A 54 2.45 -13.51 -9.27
N THR A 55 1.95 -12.73 -10.23
CA THR A 55 2.79 -12.03 -11.21
C THR A 55 3.53 -10.85 -10.58
N ALA A 56 2.90 -10.16 -9.61
CA ALA A 56 3.56 -9.10 -8.86
C ALA A 56 4.74 -9.67 -8.05
N THR A 57 4.56 -10.82 -7.39
CA THR A 57 5.66 -11.50 -6.67
C THR A 57 6.76 -11.98 -7.60
N ALA A 58 6.42 -12.48 -8.79
CA ALA A 58 7.42 -12.79 -9.81
C ALA A 58 8.20 -11.56 -10.29
N ALA A 59 7.57 -10.38 -10.30
CA ALA A 59 8.20 -9.09 -10.60
C ALA A 59 8.97 -8.47 -9.42
N GLY A 60 9.10 -9.18 -8.30
CA GLY A 60 9.88 -8.75 -7.14
C GLY A 60 9.10 -8.05 -6.02
N TRP A 61 7.76 -8.00 -6.13
CA TRP A 61 6.92 -7.48 -5.06
C TRP A 61 6.75 -8.50 -3.93
N ASN A 62 7.11 -8.11 -2.72
CA ASN A 62 6.89 -8.92 -1.52
C ASN A 62 5.90 -8.21 -0.61
N GLN A 63 4.92 -8.97 -0.12
CA GLN A 63 3.94 -8.48 0.84
C GLN A 63 4.59 -8.33 2.21
N THR A 64 4.50 -7.15 2.82
CA THR A 64 4.84 -6.95 4.22
C THR A 64 3.85 -7.69 5.11
N ASP A 65 4.34 -8.30 6.19
CA ASP A 65 3.50 -9.01 7.15
C ASP A 65 2.44 -8.07 7.75
N GLN A 66 1.18 -8.52 7.81
CA GLN A 66 -0.02 -7.74 8.16
C GLN A 66 -0.49 -6.62 7.20
N VAL A 67 0.09 -6.48 6.01
CA VAL A 67 -0.42 -5.57 4.96
C VAL A 67 -1.08 -6.39 3.86
N THR A 68 -2.41 -6.31 3.68
CA THR A 68 -3.10 -7.07 2.62
C THR A 68 -3.27 -6.24 1.36
N THR A 69 -2.47 -6.53 0.32
CA THR A 69 -2.60 -5.84 -0.97
C THR A 69 -3.47 -6.64 -1.94
N THR A 70 -4.37 -5.95 -2.62
CA THR A 70 -5.21 -6.50 -3.68
C THR A 70 -4.92 -5.81 -4.99
N PHE A 71 -4.80 -6.59 -6.06
CA PHE A 71 -4.65 -6.11 -7.43
C PHE A 71 -5.97 -6.35 -8.16
N LYS A 72 -6.56 -5.28 -8.70
CA LYS A 72 -7.82 -5.35 -9.42
C LYS A 72 -7.65 -4.66 -10.78
N PRO A 73 -7.41 -5.43 -11.85
CA PRO A 73 -7.50 -4.91 -13.20
C PRO A 73 -8.92 -4.40 -13.46
N ILE A 74 -9.05 -3.20 -13.99
CA ILE A 74 -10.32 -2.57 -14.35
C ILE A 74 -10.31 -2.22 -15.84
N ASN A 75 -11.48 -1.92 -16.40
CA ASN A 75 -11.64 -1.54 -17.80
C ASN A 75 -10.96 -2.52 -18.80
N ALA A 76 -11.27 -3.82 -18.65
CA ALA A 76 -10.67 -4.92 -19.44
C ALA A 76 -9.12 -5.00 -19.38
N GLY A 77 -8.53 -4.48 -18.30
CA GLY A 77 -7.08 -4.46 -18.07
C GLY A 77 -6.37 -3.25 -18.65
N ALA A 78 -7.07 -2.28 -19.23
CA ALA A 78 -6.46 -1.00 -19.59
C ALA A 78 -5.98 -0.23 -18.35
N ASP A 79 -6.52 -0.53 -17.19
CA ASP A 79 -6.28 0.18 -15.94
C ASP A 79 -6.17 -0.80 -14.75
N ILE A 80 -5.58 -0.34 -13.64
CA ILE A 80 -5.47 -1.12 -12.41
C ILE A 80 -5.79 -0.28 -11.15
N GLU A 81 -6.51 -0.91 -10.23
CA GLU A 81 -6.72 -0.46 -8.86
C GLU A 81 -5.95 -1.39 -7.91
N ILE A 82 -5.04 -0.82 -7.13
CA ILE A 82 -4.20 -1.54 -6.16
C ILE A 82 -4.55 -1.00 -4.78
N SER A 83 -4.99 -1.85 -3.88
CA SER A 83 -5.40 -1.42 -2.54
C SER A 83 -4.68 -2.22 -1.47
N SER A 84 -4.00 -1.53 -0.53
CA SER A 84 -3.32 -2.14 0.61
C SER A 84 -4.06 -1.83 1.92
N ALA A 85 -4.48 -2.88 2.62
CA ALA A 85 -5.05 -2.78 3.95
C ALA A 85 -3.93 -2.87 5.01
N CYS A 86 -3.75 -1.80 5.78
CA CYS A 86 -2.83 -1.76 6.91
C CYS A 86 -3.34 -2.59 8.11
N PRO A 87 -2.48 -2.92 9.09
CA PRO A 87 -2.89 -3.61 10.31
C PRO A 87 -4.02 -2.87 11.06
N PRO A 88 -4.87 -3.59 11.82
CA PRO A 88 -5.94 -2.97 12.59
C PRO A 88 -5.36 -2.01 13.64
N GLY A 89 -5.68 -0.72 13.51
CA GLY A 89 -5.17 0.35 14.39
C GLY A 89 -4.78 1.65 13.66
N VAL A 90 -4.70 1.62 12.33
CA VAL A 90 -4.38 2.81 11.52
C VAL A 90 -5.67 3.41 10.94
N THR A 91 -5.92 4.70 11.15
CA THR A 91 -7.15 5.41 10.73
C THR A 91 -7.22 5.77 9.24
N GLN A 92 -6.37 5.20 8.38
CA GLN A 92 -6.27 5.53 6.95
C GLN A 92 -6.22 4.28 6.05
N THR A 93 -7.00 3.26 6.41
CA THR A 93 -7.13 2.02 5.62
C THR A 93 -8.35 2.03 4.69
N PRO A 94 -8.25 1.53 3.45
CA PRO A 94 -7.04 1.03 2.78
C PRO A 94 -6.33 2.11 1.94
N VAL A 95 -5.01 2.00 1.77
CA VAL A 95 -4.26 2.89 0.86
C VAL A 95 -4.44 2.39 -0.57
N THR A 96 -4.97 3.23 -1.45
CA THR A 96 -5.32 2.86 -2.83
C THR A 96 -4.49 3.62 -3.84
N PHE A 97 -4.02 2.91 -4.87
CA PHE A 97 -3.42 3.46 -6.09
C PHE A 97 -4.33 3.08 -7.26
N THR A 98 -4.72 4.05 -8.08
CA THR A 98 -5.52 3.82 -9.29
C THR A 98 -4.81 4.43 -10.50
N THR A 99 -4.93 3.81 -11.66
CA THR A 99 -4.51 4.41 -12.94
C THR A 99 -5.63 5.14 -13.68
N THR A 100 -6.87 5.07 -13.17
CA THR A 100 -8.04 5.74 -13.76
C THR A 100 -8.47 6.97 -12.95
N GLY A 101 -8.91 8.03 -13.64
CA GLY A 101 -9.55 9.21 -13.05
C GLY A 101 -8.59 10.34 -12.66
N ALA A 102 -9.09 11.35 -11.93
CA ALA A 102 -8.30 12.52 -11.47
C ALA A 102 -7.16 12.17 -10.48
N ASP A 103 -7.17 10.91 -10.02
CA ASP A 103 -6.27 10.33 -9.04
C ASP A 103 -5.33 9.28 -9.65
N ALA A 104 -5.28 9.22 -10.99
CA ALA A 104 -4.35 8.38 -11.74
C ALA A 104 -2.90 8.62 -11.27
N GLY A 105 -2.24 7.54 -10.83
CA GLY A 105 -0.85 7.58 -10.40
C GLY A 105 -0.62 8.07 -8.96
N LYS A 106 -1.67 8.32 -8.18
CA LYS A 106 -1.54 8.77 -6.78
C LYS A 106 -1.79 7.61 -5.81
N VAL A 107 -0.93 7.49 -4.81
CA VAL A 107 -1.16 6.64 -3.64
C VAL A 107 -1.98 7.45 -2.64
N MET A 108 -3.28 7.15 -2.56
CA MET A 108 -4.23 7.87 -1.73
C MET A 108 -4.66 7.04 -0.53
N THR A 109 -4.68 7.67 0.62
CA THR A 109 -5.35 7.19 1.82
C THR A 109 -6.75 7.80 1.84
N PRO A 110 -7.84 7.03 2.01
CA PRO A 110 -9.17 7.59 2.21
C PRO A 110 -9.17 8.53 3.43
N PRO A 111 -10.01 9.58 3.43
CA PRO A 111 -10.08 10.56 4.52
C PRO A 111 -10.55 9.97 5.84
#